data_AF-A0A950DBI9-F1
#
_entry.id   AF-A0A950DBI9-F1
#
_cell.length_a   1.000
_cell.length_b   1.000
_cell.length_c   1.000
_cell.angle_alpha   90.00
_cell.angle_beta   90.00
_cell.angle_gamma   90.00
#
_symmetry.space_group_name_H-M   'P 1'
#
loop_
_entity.id
_entity.type
_entity.pdbx_description
1 polymer ?
#
loop_
_entity_poly.entity_id
_entity_poly.type
_entity_poly.pdbx_seq_one_letter_code
_entity_poly.pdbx_strand_id
1 'polypeptide(L)'
;MTNFVGRSPQGSQGSVQKRHGVLKKRPDEPEKDSYEWYLVRCQNLALFHLIEVGESMREIRDRELYRTEYPTWADFCREKLSISVRQAESRIHCAAIVSELLEADCAHLPFKESQCRPLLRLEQGFLRVYAWELACGLAPVGKTPTGSDVLRAVLLLELWRPPINEAKRSYFDFRKLLYGSRISIKLAEAIFNSSRFQHWVEKDASNIELRLLRTLVEDLVHRLNSIKVSEGPGIPINGILHEREKR
;
A
#
# COMPACT_ATOMS: atom_id res chain seq x y z
N MET A 1 43.50 61.04 -3.58
CA MET A 1 42.20 61.72 -3.68
C MET A 1 41.39 60.95 -4.73
N THR A 2 40.45 60.07 -4.33
CA THR A 2 38.98 60.37 -4.27
C THR A 2 38.47 60.88 -5.63
N ASN A 3 37.50 60.29 -6.35
CA ASN A 3 36.26 59.64 -5.90
C ASN A 3 35.61 58.74 -6.96
N PHE A 4 34.70 57.92 -6.42
CA PHE A 4 33.68 57.03 -6.99
C PHE A 4 32.52 57.77 -7.72
N VAL A 5 31.59 56.95 -8.23
CA VAL A 5 30.22 57.19 -8.78
C VAL A 5 30.21 57.25 -10.32
N GLY A 6 29.55 56.37 -11.09
CA GLY A 6 28.53 55.37 -10.82
C GLY A 6 27.27 55.66 -11.66
N ARG A 7 27.04 54.91 -12.76
CA ARG A 7 25.72 54.51 -13.30
C ARG A 7 25.82 53.66 -14.58
N SER A 8 25.38 52.41 -14.48
CA SER A 8 24.88 51.53 -15.56
C SER A 8 23.45 52.00 -15.99
N PRO A 9 22.68 51.33 -16.89
CA PRO A 9 22.88 50.01 -17.54
C PRO A 9 22.39 49.84 -19.00
N GLN A 10 22.56 48.62 -19.52
CA GLN A 10 21.81 47.86 -20.56
C GLN A 10 22.76 47.27 -21.64
N GLY A 11 22.71 46.02 -22.06
CA GLY A 11 21.99 44.82 -21.63
C GLY A 11 22.73 43.62 -22.22
N SER A 12 23.10 42.65 -21.39
CA SER A 12 23.84 41.45 -21.80
C SER A 12 22.87 40.30 -22.03
N GLN A 13 22.70 39.88 -23.29
CA GLN A 13 22.09 38.60 -23.61
C GLN A 13 23.11 37.49 -23.36
N GLY A 14 23.15 37.01 -22.12
CA GLY A 14 23.82 35.77 -21.76
C GLY A 14 22.96 34.58 -22.14
N SER A 15 23.41 33.80 -23.12
CA SER A 15 22.88 32.49 -23.47
C SER A 15 22.94 31.54 -22.26
N VAL A 16 21.80 31.31 -21.62
CA VAL A 16 21.64 30.32 -20.54
C VAL A 16 21.67 28.92 -21.17
N GLN A 17 22.86 28.35 -21.26
CA GLN A 17 23.02 26.91 -21.43
C GLN A 17 22.35 26.21 -20.24
N LYS A 18 21.21 25.57 -20.50
CA LYS A 18 20.55 24.64 -19.58
C LYS A 18 21.50 23.48 -19.29
N ARG A 19 22.31 23.61 -18.23
CA ARG A 19 23.01 22.47 -17.62
C ARG A 19 21.96 21.57 -16.98
N HIS A 20 21.48 20.60 -17.74
CA HIS A 20 20.92 19.38 -17.17
C HIS A 20 22.09 18.62 -16.54
N GLY A 21 22.44 19.02 -15.32
CA GLY A 21 23.30 18.23 -14.46
C GLY A 21 22.53 16.98 -14.08
N VAL A 22 22.68 15.92 -14.87
CA VAL A 22 22.51 14.55 -14.37
C VAL A 22 23.46 14.48 -13.18
N LEU A 23 22.91 14.49 -11.97
CA LEU A 23 23.66 14.21 -10.75
C LEU A 23 24.36 12.87 -10.98
N LYS A 24 25.67 12.91 -11.26
CA LYS A 24 26.48 11.70 -11.34
C LYS A 24 26.33 11.00 -10.00
N LYS A 25 25.82 9.77 -10.03
CA LYS A 25 25.75 8.85 -8.89
C LYS A 25 27.08 8.93 -8.14
N ARG A 26 27.04 9.18 -6.83
CA ARG A 26 28.29 9.23 -6.08
C ARG A 26 28.94 7.84 -6.14
N PRO A 27 30.27 7.73 -6.30
CA PRO A 27 30.95 6.45 -6.53
C PRO A 27 30.75 5.42 -5.39
N ASP A 28 30.30 5.88 -4.22
CA ASP A 28 30.09 5.15 -2.98
C ASP A 28 28.65 4.70 -2.73
N GLU A 29 27.69 5.04 -3.60
CA GLU A 29 26.30 4.65 -3.41
C GLU A 29 26.04 3.25 -4.01
N PRO A 30 25.58 2.27 -3.20
CA PRO A 30 25.41 0.91 -3.68
C PRO A 30 24.43 0.81 -4.84
N GLU A 31 24.54 -0.24 -5.64
CA GLU A 31 23.59 -0.49 -6.72
C GLU A 31 22.20 -0.76 -6.15
N LYS A 32 21.18 -0.18 -6.77
CA LYS A 32 19.79 -0.45 -6.38
C LYS A 32 19.54 -1.95 -6.53
N ASP A 33 18.87 -2.54 -5.54
CA ASP A 33 18.60 -3.98 -5.45
C ASP A 33 19.82 -4.90 -5.19
N SER A 34 20.94 -4.32 -4.78
CA SER A 34 22.07 -5.07 -4.20
C SER A 34 21.86 -5.39 -2.70
N TYR A 35 22.59 -6.38 -2.19
CA TYR A 35 22.64 -6.68 -0.74
C TYR A 35 22.97 -5.44 0.10
N GLU A 36 23.96 -4.65 -0.32
CA GLU A 36 24.36 -3.42 0.36
C GLU A 36 23.23 -2.38 0.40
N TRP A 37 22.46 -2.25 -0.68
CA TRP A 37 21.30 -1.35 -0.70
C TRP A 37 20.21 -1.80 0.27
N TYR A 38 19.90 -3.11 0.30
CA TYR A 38 18.94 -3.65 1.27
C TYR A 38 19.42 -3.43 2.71
N LEU A 39 20.72 -3.63 2.96
CA LEU A 39 21.32 -3.44 4.28
C LEU A 39 21.24 -1.98 4.75
N VAL A 40 21.56 -1.02 3.87
CA VAL A 40 21.44 0.42 4.15
C VAL A 40 20.01 0.77 4.58
N ARG A 41 19.00 0.25 3.88
CA ARG A 41 17.60 0.45 4.26
C ARG A 41 17.27 -0.14 5.63
N CYS A 42 17.75 -1.35 5.92
CA CYS A 42 17.52 -2.02 7.20
C CYS A 42 18.15 -1.30 8.40
N GLN A 43 19.31 -0.66 8.21
CA GLN A 43 20.04 0.04 9.27
C GLN A 43 19.55 1.49 9.50
N ASN A 44 18.95 2.11 8.49
CA ASN A 44 18.54 3.53 8.52
C ASN A 44 17.02 3.70 8.60
N LEU A 45 16.39 3.12 9.63
CA LEU A 45 14.93 3.11 9.81
C LEU A 45 14.27 4.50 9.82
N ALA A 46 15.01 5.56 10.13
CA ALA A 46 14.51 6.94 10.15
C ALA A 46 14.45 7.59 8.75
N LEU A 47 15.17 7.04 7.77
CA LEU A 47 15.30 7.60 6.43
C LEU A 47 14.40 6.92 5.40
N PHE A 48 13.90 5.73 5.70
CA PHE A 48 13.13 4.91 4.76
C PHE A 48 11.73 4.60 5.30
N HIS A 49 10.79 4.41 4.39
CA HIS A 49 9.43 4.03 4.75
C HIS A 49 9.37 2.58 5.25
N LEU A 50 8.38 2.31 6.12
CA LEU A 50 8.19 0.99 6.72
C LEU A 50 8.13 -0.15 5.69
N ILE A 51 7.47 0.10 4.55
CA ILE A 51 7.36 -0.86 3.44
C ILE A 51 8.74 -1.18 2.85
N GLU A 52 9.56 -0.16 2.58
CA GLU A 52 10.88 -0.33 1.95
C GLU A 52 11.85 -1.09 2.86
N VAL A 53 11.80 -0.80 4.16
CA VAL A 53 12.59 -1.50 5.17
C VAL A 53 12.19 -2.97 5.25
N GLY A 54 10.89 -3.26 5.40
CA GLY A 54 10.41 -4.64 5.54
C GLY A 54 10.59 -5.45 4.25
N GLU A 55 10.45 -4.83 3.07
CA GLU A 55 10.81 -5.42 1.78
C GLU A 55 12.28 -5.79 1.71
N SER A 56 13.18 -4.88 2.13
CA SER A 56 14.62 -5.17 2.16
C SER A 56 14.97 -6.33 3.09
N MET A 57 14.37 -6.36 4.28
CA MET A 57 14.56 -7.46 5.23
C MET A 57 14.08 -8.79 4.65
N ARG A 58 12.94 -8.78 3.94
CA ARG A 58 12.40 -9.95 3.24
C ARG A 58 13.33 -10.42 2.13
N GLU A 59 13.83 -9.52 1.28
CA GLU A 59 14.77 -9.88 0.21
C GLU A 59 16.08 -10.48 0.75
N ILE A 60 16.65 -9.89 1.81
CA ILE A 60 17.86 -10.44 2.46
C ILE A 60 17.59 -11.84 3.02
N ARG A 61 16.44 -12.04 3.70
CA ARG A 61 16.10 -13.30 4.34
C ARG A 61 15.79 -14.39 3.33
N ASP A 62 14.87 -14.11 2.40
CA ASP A 62 14.30 -15.11 1.49
C ASP A 62 15.32 -15.54 0.41
N ARG A 63 16.26 -14.65 0.04
CA ARG A 63 17.41 -14.99 -0.83
C ARG A 63 18.65 -15.41 -0.06
N GLU A 64 18.56 -15.49 1.27
CA GLU A 64 19.66 -15.88 2.16
C GLU A 64 20.95 -15.06 1.97
N LEU A 65 20.85 -13.77 1.61
CA LEU A 65 21.99 -12.91 1.29
C LEU A 65 22.96 -12.71 2.47
N TYR A 66 22.50 -13.00 3.69
CA TYR A 66 23.30 -12.92 4.91
C TYR A 66 24.25 -14.12 5.12
N ARG A 67 24.03 -15.24 4.41
CA ARG A 67 24.70 -16.53 4.73
C ARG A 67 26.20 -16.54 4.54
N THR A 68 26.76 -15.59 3.79
CA THR A 68 28.20 -15.44 3.63
C THR A 68 28.89 -14.97 4.91
N GLU A 69 28.22 -14.16 5.72
CA GLU A 69 28.75 -13.57 6.96
C GLU A 69 28.15 -14.20 8.23
N TYR A 70 26.89 -14.67 8.16
CA TYR A 70 26.12 -15.12 9.31
C TYR A 70 25.50 -16.49 9.09
N PRO A 71 25.66 -17.46 10.01
CA PRO A 71 25.11 -18.81 9.85
C PRO A 71 23.59 -18.85 9.80
N THR A 72 22.91 -17.98 10.56
CA THR A 72 21.45 -17.94 10.65
C THR A 72 20.89 -16.54 10.50
N TRP A 73 19.62 -16.44 10.09
CA TRP A 73 18.88 -15.17 10.06
C TRP A 73 18.86 -14.49 11.43
N ALA A 74 18.88 -15.29 12.50
CA ALA A 74 18.90 -14.80 13.87
C ALA A 74 20.21 -14.11 14.26
N ASP A 75 21.33 -14.67 13.80
CA ASP A 75 22.66 -14.11 14.05
C ASP A 75 22.82 -12.82 13.25
N PHE A 76 22.40 -12.80 11.97
CA PHE A 76 22.37 -11.58 11.17
C PHE A 76 21.55 -10.46 11.83
N CYS A 77 20.30 -10.75 12.24
CA CYS A 77 19.45 -9.74 12.88
C CYS A 77 20.08 -9.16 14.15
N ARG A 78 20.71 -10.03 14.96
CA ARG A 78 21.28 -9.64 16.25
C ARG A 78 22.58 -8.89 16.10
N GLU A 79 23.48 -9.38 15.25
CA GLU A 79 24.86 -8.89 15.14
C GLU A 79 24.97 -7.74 14.14
N LYS A 80 24.27 -7.80 13.00
CA LYS A 80 24.34 -6.77 11.95
C LYS A 80 23.33 -5.64 12.15
N LEU A 81 22.13 -5.97 12.61
CA LEU A 81 21.02 -5.03 12.73
C LEU A 81 20.68 -4.63 14.17
N SER A 82 21.30 -5.27 15.18
CA SER A 82 21.04 -5.01 16.60
C SER A 82 19.56 -5.13 16.99
N ILE A 83 18.84 -6.07 16.36
CA ILE A 83 17.41 -6.34 16.62
C ILE A 83 17.17 -7.83 16.87
N SER A 84 16.08 -8.14 17.55
CA SER A 84 15.61 -9.52 17.63
C SER A 84 15.01 -9.97 16.28
N VAL A 85 15.08 -11.27 16.00
CA VAL A 85 14.37 -11.90 14.87
C VAL A 85 12.90 -11.52 14.88
N ARG A 86 12.26 -11.53 16.05
CA ARG A 86 10.85 -11.15 16.20
C ARG A 86 10.56 -9.74 15.69
N GLN A 87 11.46 -8.78 15.93
CA GLN A 87 11.31 -7.42 15.41
C GLN A 87 11.52 -7.37 13.90
N ALA A 88 12.46 -8.13 13.35
CA ALA A 88 12.66 -8.24 11.91
C ALA A 88 11.42 -8.84 11.22
N GLU A 89 10.90 -9.95 11.74
CA GLU A 89 9.68 -10.60 11.27
C GLU A 89 8.47 -9.66 11.37
N SER A 90 8.35 -8.89 12.46
CA SER A 90 7.28 -7.91 12.60
C SER A 90 7.33 -6.85 11.48
N ARG A 91 8.52 -6.35 11.14
CA ARG A 91 8.69 -5.37 10.05
C ARG A 91 8.38 -5.95 8.68
N ILE A 92 8.83 -7.17 8.41
CA ILE A 92 8.49 -7.91 7.17
C ILE A 92 6.96 -8.05 7.05
N HIS A 93 6.30 -8.50 8.12
CA HIS A 93 4.85 -8.64 8.14
C HIS A 93 4.11 -7.30 7.97
N CYS A 94 4.62 -6.22 8.57
CA CYS A 94 4.04 -4.89 8.39
C CYS A 94 4.18 -4.40 6.94
N ALA A 95 5.35 -4.60 6.32
CA ALA A 95 5.53 -4.25 4.91
C ALA A 95 4.58 -5.04 3.98
N ALA A 96 4.36 -6.33 4.26
CA ALA A 96 3.37 -7.13 3.54
C ALA A 96 1.95 -6.56 3.67
N ILE A 97 1.55 -6.13 4.88
CA ILE A 97 0.27 -5.45 5.08
C ILE A 97 0.19 -4.13 4.30
N VAL A 98 1.24 -3.32 4.32
CA VAL A 98 1.24 -2.04 3.59
C VAL A 98 1.13 -2.28 2.08
N SER A 99 1.83 -3.29 1.54
CA SER A 99 1.70 -3.71 0.13
C SER A 99 0.27 -4.13 -0.20
N GLU A 100 -0.33 -4.96 0.66
CA GLU A 100 -1.71 -5.43 0.52
C GLU A 100 -2.71 -4.26 0.48
N LEU A 101 -2.55 -3.27 1.36
CA LEU A 101 -3.40 -2.07 1.41
C LEU A 101 -3.17 -1.15 0.20
N LEU A 102 -1.93 -1.07 -0.29
CA LEU A 102 -1.58 -0.31 -1.50
C LEU A 102 -2.19 -0.94 -2.75
N GLU A 103 -2.10 -2.26 -2.91
CA GLU A 103 -2.75 -3.00 -3.99
C GLU A 103 -4.28 -2.81 -3.95
N ALA A 104 -4.82 -2.78 -2.73
CA ALA A 104 -6.20 -2.47 -2.42
C ALA A 104 -6.56 -0.97 -2.54
N ASP A 105 -5.72 -0.11 -3.09
CA ASP A 105 -6.03 1.30 -3.35
C ASP A 105 -6.53 2.08 -2.12
N CYS A 106 -6.10 1.69 -0.92
CA CYS A 106 -6.52 2.40 0.27
C CYS A 106 -5.98 3.82 0.24
N ALA A 107 -6.85 4.82 0.47
CA ALA A 107 -6.51 6.24 0.41
C ALA A 107 -5.38 6.64 1.38
N HIS A 108 -5.24 5.91 2.49
CA HIS A 108 -4.19 6.10 3.48
C HIS A 108 -3.50 4.77 3.74
N LEU A 109 -2.19 4.82 4.02
CA LEU A 109 -1.40 3.65 4.38
C LEU A 109 -0.88 3.74 5.82
N PRO A 110 -0.68 2.60 6.50
CA PRO A 110 -0.03 2.58 7.79
C PRO A 110 1.40 3.15 7.71
N PHE A 111 1.74 4.00 8.67
CA PHE A 111 3.07 4.59 8.82
C PHE A 111 3.83 4.02 10.02
N LYS A 112 3.12 3.36 10.95
CA LYS A 112 3.67 2.78 12.18
C LYS A 112 3.39 1.29 12.26
N GLU A 113 4.33 0.56 12.84
CA GLU A 113 4.18 -0.86 13.17
C GLU A 113 2.97 -1.11 14.09
N SER A 114 2.68 -0.18 15.00
CA SER A 114 1.53 -0.28 15.92
C SER A 114 0.16 -0.28 15.22
N GLN A 115 0.08 0.29 14.01
CA GLN A 115 -1.12 0.24 13.18
C GLN A 115 -1.25 -1.10 12.44
N CYS A 116 -0.13 -1.68 12.02
CA CYS A 116 -0.12 -2.93 11.26
C CYS A 116 -0.35 -4.15 12.17
N ARG A 117 0.21 -4.14 13.39
CA ARG A 117 0.16 -5.30 14.31
C ARG A 117 -1.24 -5.83 14.60
N PRO A 118 -2.28 -5.00 14.85
CA PRO A 118 -3.64 -5.52 15.01
C PRO A 118 -4.19 -6.24 13.77
N LEU A 119 -3.83 -5.79 12.57
CA LEU A 119 -4.30 -6.38 11.31
C LEU A 119 -3.77 -7.81 11.09
N LEU A 120 -2.64 -8.17 11.71
CA LEU A 120 -2.09 -9.54 11.65
C LEU A 120 -3.02 -10.61 12.26
N ARG A 121 -3.98 -10.21 13.08
CA ARG A 121 -5.01 -11.11 13.62
C ARG A 121 -6.01 -11.58 12.58
N LEU A 122 -6.11 -10.86 11.46
CA LEU A 122 -7.04 -11.16 10.39
C LEU A 122 -6.33 -11.89 9.25
N GLU A 123 -7.09 -12.75 8.57
CA GLU A 123 -6.68 -13.39 7.33
C GLU A 123 -6.34 -12.33 6.27
N GLN A 124 -5.37 -12.64 5.40
CA GLN A 124 -4.94 -11.73 4.33
C GLN A 124 -6.09 -11.47 3.34
N GLY A 125 -6.08 -10.29 2.72
CA GLY A 125 -7.04 -9.82 1.73
C GLY A 125 -8.17 -9.00 2.35
N PHE A 126 -9.41 -9.36 1.99
CA PHE A 126 -10.58 -8.53 2.27
C PHE A 126 -10.72 -8.09 3.74
N LEU A 127 -10.47 -8.99 4.71
CA LEU A 127 -10.70 -8.68 6.12
C LEU A 127 -9.75 -7.59 6.65
N ARG A 128 -8.46 -7.63 6.28
CA ARG A 128 -7.48 -6.61 6.68
C ARG A 128 -7.76 -5.27 6.03
N VAL A 129 -8.02 -5.27 4.73
CA VAL A 129 -8.38 -4.06 3.98
C VAL A 129 -9.62 -3.42 4.60
N TYR A 130 -10.66 -4.21 4.86
CA TYR A 130 -11.89 -3.70 5.43
C TYR A 130 -11.69 -3.18 6.86
N ALA A 131 -10.87 -3.86 7.69
CA ALA A 131 -10.52 -3.39 9.02
C ALA A 131 -9.81 -2.03 8.98
N TRP A 132 -8.88 -1.87 8.03
CA TRP A 132 -8.14 -0.64 7.85
C TRP A 132 -9.04 0.52 7.35
N GLU A 133 -9.88 0.27 6.36
CA GLU A 133 -10.86 1.26 5.88
C GLU A 133 -11.84 1.67 6.98
N LEU A 134 -12.32 0.71 7.77
CA LEU A 134 -13.17 0.96 8.92
C LEU A 134 -12.44 1.82 9.96
N ALA A 135 -11.17 1.52 10.26
CA ALA A 135 -10.36 2.33 11.17
C ALA A 135 -10.18 3.77 10.66
N CYS A 136 -9.97 3.95 9.35
CA CYS A 136 -9.88 5.27 8.73
C CYS A 136 -11.21 6.04 8.83
N GLY A 137 -12.35 5.36 8.64
CA GLY A 137 -13.68 5.97 8.77
C GLY A 137 -14.09 6.31 10.21
N LEU A 138 -13.54 5.59 11.20
CA LEU A 138 -13.76 5.86 12.62
C LEU A 138 -12.83 6.98 13.17
N ALA A 139 -11.72 7.24 12.50
CA ALA A 139 -10.79 8.29 12.90
C ALA A 139 -11.40 9.68 12.64
N PRO A 140 -11.09 10.70 13.46
CA PRO A 140 -11.51 12.07 13.19
C PRO A 140 -11.03 12.52 11.80
N VAL A 141 -11.89 13.24 11.07
CA VAL A 141 -11.60 13.73 9.70
C VAL A 141 -10.23 14.41 9.65
N GLY A 142 -9.39 13.99 8.70
CA GLY A 142 -8.05 14.53 8.49
C GLY A 142 -6.97 13.96 9.42
N LYS A 143 -7.28 12.97 10.28
CA LYS A 143 -6.28 12.25 11.08
C LYS A 143 -6.13 10.82 10.61
N THR A 144 -4.88 10.35 10.55
CA THR A 144 -4.56 8.94 10.34
C THR A 144 -4.99 8.12 11.57
N PRO A 145 -5.56 6.91 11.40
CA PRO A 145 -6.01 6.07 12.51
C PRO A 145 -4.84 5.69 13.42
N THR A 146 -5.06 5.67 14.74
CA THR A 146 -4.05 5.18 15.69
C THR A 146 -4.06 3.64 15.75
N GLY A 147 -3.02 3.03 16.34
CA GLY A 147 -3.02 1.58 16.57
C GLY A 147 -4.24 1.09 17.37
N SER A 148 -4.76 1.92 18.28
CA SER A 148 -5.97 1.63 19.05
C SER A 148 -7.24 1.68 18.19
N ASP A 149 -7.30 2.60 17.22
CA ASP A 149 -8.43 2.68 16.29
C ASP A 149 -8.46 1.46 15.35
N VAL A 150 -7.28 1.04 14.89
CA VAL A 150 -7.16 -0.20 14.09
C VAL A 150 -7.53 -1.42 14.91
N LEU A 151 -7.07 -1.52 16.16
CA LEU A 151 -7.46 -2.60 17.06
C LEU A 151 -8.98 -2.62 17.29
N ARG A 152 -9.60 -1.45 17.51
CA ARG A 152 -11.06 -1.34 17.64
C ARG A 152 -11.77 -1.86 16.39
N ALA A 153 -11.30 -1.49 15.20
CA ALA A 153 -11.88 -1.98 13.94
C ALA A 153 -11.74 -3.50 13.80
N VAL A 154 -10.58 -4.07 14.10
CA VAL A 154 -10.34 -5.52 14.08
C VAL A 154 -11.29 -6.26 15.03
N LEU A 155 -11.43 -5.78 16.27
CA LEU A 155 -12.33 -6.39 17.25
C LEU A 155 -13.81 -6.29 16.84
N LEU A 156 -14.23 -5.18 16.23
CA LEU A 156 -15.58 -5.04 15.67
C LEU A 156 -15.84 -6.06 14.57
N LEU A 157 -14.86 -6.32 13.71
CA LEU A 157 -15.00 -7.32 12.63
C LEU A 157 -15.04 -8.74 13.15
N GLU A 158 -14.19 -9.08 14.13
CA GLU A 158 -14.25 -10.38 14.79
C GLU A 158 -15.64 -10.62 15.40
N LEU A 159 -16.28 -9.58 15.96
CA LEU A 159 -17.66 -9.65 16.48
C LEU A 159 -18.72 -9.77 15.37
N TRP A 160 -18.51 -9.14 14.23
CA TRP A 160 -19.50 -9.12 13.13
C TRP A 160 -19.36 -10.29 12.16
N ARG A 161 -18.31 -11.11 12.27
CA ARG A 161 -18.05 -12.23 11.36
C ARG A 161 -19.18 -13.28 11.45
N PRO A 162 -19.77 -13.72 10.33
CA PRO A 162 -20.66 -14.88 10.34
C PRO A 162 -19.95 -16.14 10.88
N PRO A 163 -20.63 -17.01 11.66
CA PRO A 163 -22.07 -17.03 11.93
C PRO A 163 -22.52 -16.12 13.09
N ILE A 164 -21.60 -15.44 13.78
CA ILE A 164 -21.89 -14.66 15.00
C ILE A 164 -22.96 -13.59 14.74
N ASN A 165 -22.97 -13.02 13.52
CA ASN A 165 -24.00 -12.07 13.10
C ASN A 165 -24.56 -12.43 11.72
N GLU A 166 -25.50 -13.36 11.68
CA GLU A 166 -26.15 -13.80 10.44
C GLU A 166 -26.87 -12.66 9.70
N ALA A 167 -27.46 -11.71 10.43
CA ALA A 167 -28.11 -10.54 9.84
C ALA A 167 -27.17 -9.65 9.01
N LYS A 168 -25.86 -9.66 9.32
CA LYS A 168 -24.84 -8.92 8.56
C LYS A 168 -24.19 -9.74 7.44
N ARG A 169 -24.51 -11.03 7.30
CA ARG A 169 -23.88 -11.94 6.33
C ARG A 169 -23.98 -11.42 4.90
N SER A 170 -25.16 -11.03 4.45
CA SER A 170 -25.37 -10.53 3.08
C SER A 170 -24.55 -9.27 2.79
N TYR A 171 -24.40 -8.37 3.76
CA TYR A 171 -23.55 -7.19 3.64
C TYR A 171 -22.07 -7.57 3.48
N PHE A 172 -21.58 -8.48 4.32
CA PHE A 172 -20.20 -8.96 4.25
C PHE A 172 -19.90 -9.69 2.95
N ASP A 173 -20.78 -10.60 2.54
CA ASP A 173 -20.62 -11.37 1.30
C ASP A 173 -20.62 -10.45 0.08
N PHE A 174 -21.53 -9.46 0.05
CA PHE A 174 -21.57 -8.47 -1.02
C PHE A 174 -20.30 -7.62 -1.07
N ARG A 175 -19.82 -7.11 0.07
CA ARG A 175 -18.59 -6.29 0.11
C ARG A 175 -17.35 -7.10 -0.26
N LYS A 176 -17.28 -8.37 0.17
CA LYS A 176 -16.21 -9.30 -0.22
C LYS A 176 -16.19 -9.52 -1.73
N LEU A 177 -17.37 -9.70 -2.35
CA LEU A 177 -17.50 -9.83 -3.80
C LEU A 177 -17.03 -8.56 -4.52
N LEU A 178 -17.46 -7.37 -4.08
CA LEU A 178 -17.00 -6.11 -4.66
C LEU A 178 -15.47 -5.94 -4.56
N TYR A 179 -14.88 -6.31 -3.42
CA TYR A 179 -13.43 -6.30 -3.25
C TYR A 179 -12.73 -7.24 -4.23
N GLY A 180 -13.22 -8.48 -4.38
CA GLY A 180 -12.69 -9.44 -5.35
C GLY A 180 -12.80 -8.94 -6.79
N SER A 181 -13.96 -8.38 -7.17
CA SER A 181 -14.19 -7.81 -8.50
C SER A 181 -13.26 -6.65 -8.80
N ARG A 182 -12.97 -5.78 -7.82
CA ARG A 182 -12.04 -4.66 -7.99
C ARG A 182 -10.63 -5.13 -8.36
N ILE A 183 -10.13 -6.20 -7.74
CA ILE A 183 -8.83 -6.79 -8.09
C ILE A 183 -8.84 -7.28 -9.54
N SER A 184 -9.87 -8.03 -9.93
CA SER A 184 -10.01 -8.53 -11.29
C SER A 184 -10.06 -7.41 -12.33
N ILE A 185 -10.75 -6.30 -12.03
CA ILE A 185 -10.81 -5.11 -12.90
C ILE A 185 -9.42 -4.49 -13.06
N LYS A 186 -8.68 -4.27 -11.97
CA LYS A 186 -7.31 -3.73 -12.04
C LYS A 186 -6.38 -4.61 -12.88
N LEU A 187 -6.48 -5.94 -12.74
CA LEU A 187 -5.70 -6.88 -13.55
C LEU A 187 -6.08 -6.79 -15.03
N ALA A 188 -7.38 -6.68 -15.34
CA ALA A 188 -7.84 -6.49 -16.70
C ALA A 188 -7.33 -5.17 -17.31
N GLU A 189 -7.32 -4.07 -16.54
CA GLU A 189 -6.74 -2.79 -16.97
C GLU A 189 -5.23 -2.91 -17.24
N ALA A 190 -4.49 -3.60 -16.38
CA ALA A 190 -3.06 -3.82 -16.58
C ALA A 190 -2.77 -4.65 -17.84
N ILE A 191 -3.56 -5.72 -18.09
CA ILE A 191 -3.48 -6.53 -19.30
C ILE A 191 -3.81 -5.68 -20.52
N PHE A 192 -4.90 -4.90 -20.45
CA PHE A 192 -5.31 -4.00 -21.53
C PHE A 192 -4.19 -3.04 -21.91
N ASN A 193 -3.51 -2.44 -20.92
CA ASN A 193 -2.41 -1.51 -21.15
C ASN A 193 -1.09 -2.18 -21.56
N SER A 194 -1.01 -3.51 -21.59
CA SER A 194 0.21 -4.23 -21.97
C SER A 194 0.48 -4.15 -23.47
N SER A 195 1.76 -3.99 -23.85
CA SER A 195 2.18 -3.95 -25.25
C SER A 195 1.77 -5.20 -26.03
N ARG A 196 1.82 -6.37 -25.39
CA ARG A 196 1.40 -7.64 -25.97
C ARG A 196 -0.09 -7.64 -26.35
N PHE A 197 -0.95 -7.15 -25.46
CA PHE A 197 -2.39 -7.11 -25.72
C PHE A 197 -2.72 -6.08 -26.79
N GLN A 198 -2.11 -4.89 -26.73
CA GLN A 198 -2.28 -3.85 -27.76
C GLN A 198 -1.85 -4.34 -29.14
N HIS A 199 -0.71 -5.04 -29.24
CA HIS A 199 -0.28 -5.65 -30.49
C HIS A 199 -1.29 -6.66 -31.03
N TRP A 200 -1.80 -7.54 -30.16
CA TRP A 200 -2.83 -8.51 -30.55
C TRP A 200 -4.09 -7.80 -31.07
N VAL A 201 -4.58 -6.77 -30.37
CA VAL A 201 -5.74 -5.97 -30.81
C VAL A 201 -5.51 -5.35 -32.20
N GLU A 202 -4.32 -4.85 -32.47
CA GLU A 202 -4.00 -4.15 -33.72
C GLU A 202 -3.73 -5.08 -34.91
N LYS A 203 -3.15 -6.26 -34.67
CA LYS A 203 -2.57 -7.10 -35.73
C LYS A 203 -3.21 -8.48 -35.87
N ASP A 204 -3.69 -9.05 -34.77
CA ASP A 204 -4.04 -10.47 -34.71
C ASP A 204 -5.53 -10.70 -34.43
N ALA A 205 -6.20 -9.76 -33.77
CA ALA A 205 -7.58 -9.92 -33.33
C ALA A 205 -8.58 -9.88 -34.50
N SER A 206 -9.46 -10.87 -34.54
CA SER A 206 -10.59 -10.90 -35.47
C SER A 206 -11.70 -9.92 -35.04
N ASN A 207 -12.50 -9.48 -36.01
CA ASN A 207 -13.68 -8.64 -35.74
C ASN A 207 -14.68 -9.29 -34.75
N ILE A 208 -14.75 -10.62 -34.73
CA ILE A 208 -15.64 -11.37 -33.82
C ILE A 208 -15.13 -11.25 -32.39
N GLU A 209 -13.83 -11.48 -32.17
CA GLU A 209 -13.21 -11.38 -30.83
C GLU A 209 -13.34 -9.96 -30.26
N LEU A 210 -13.09 -8.94 -31.07
CA LEU A 210 -13.24 -7.54 -30.66
C LEU A 210 -14.70 -7.19 -30.30
N ARG A 211 -15.67 -7.71 -31.06
CA ARG A 211 -17.10 -7.53 -30.75
C ARG A 211 -17.47 -8.22 -29.44
N LEU A 212 -17.05 -9.47 -29.23
CA LEU A 212 -17.31 -10.21 -27.99
C LEU A 212 -16.74 -9.48 -26.77
N LEU A 213 -15.49 -9.01 -26.87
CA LEU A 213 -14.85 -8.26 -25.79
C LEU A 213 -15.63 -6.98 -25.47
N ARG A 214 -16.04 -6.22 -26.49
CA ARG A 214 -16.85 -5.01 -26.31
C ARG A 214 -18.17 -5.31 -25.60
N THR A 215 -18.91 -6.32 -26.06
CA THR A 215 -20.20 -6.70 -25.48
C THR A 215 -20.06 -7.13 -24.01
N LEU A 216 -18.99 -7.84 -23.66
CA LEU A 216 -18.71 -8.22 -22.27
C LEU A 216 -18.48 -7.00 -21.38
N VAL A 217 -17.72 -6.01 -21.85
CA VAL A 217 -17.47 -4.76 -21.10
C VAL A 217 -18.76 -3.97 -20.94
N GLU A 218 -19.56 -3.82 -22.00
CA GLU A 218 -20.84 -3.11 -21.97
C GLU A 218 -21.84 -3.75 -21.00
N ASP A 219 -21.98 -5.08 -21.02
CA ASP A 219 -22.86 -5.81 -20.08
C ASP A 219 -22.41 -5.63 -18.63
N LEU A 220 -21.09 -5.69 -18.36
CA LEU A 220 -20.55 -5.48 -17.02
C LEU A 220 -20.85 -4.07 -16.49
N VAL A 221 -20.59 -3.04 -17.30
CA VAL A 221 -20.86 -1.64 -16.94
C VAL A 221 -22.35 -1.44 -16.68
N HIS A 222 -23.22 -2.00 -17.53
CA HIS A 222 -24.66 -1.92 -17.34
C HIS A 222 -25.10 -2.57 -16.02
N ARG A 223 -24.63 -3.78 -15.72
CA ARG A 223 -24.94 -4.48 -14.47
C ARG A 223 -24.47 -3.71 -13.24
N LEU A 224 -23.26 -3.17 -13.26
CA LEU A 224 -22.74 -2.37 -12.14
C LEU A 224 -23.58 -1.11 -11.92
N ASN A 225 -23.93 -0.39 -12.98
CA ASN A 225 -24.77 0.81 -12.90
C ASN A 225 -26.22 0.52 -12.45
N SER A 226 -26.69 -0.71 -12.61
CA SER A 226 -28.03 -1.11 -12.15
C SER A 226 -28.13 -1.30 -10.63
N ILE A 227 -27.00 -1.42 -9.93
CA ILE A 227 -26.96 -1.60 -8.48
C ILE A 227 -27.25 -0.26 -7.80
N LYS A 228 -28.36 -0.17 -7.06
CA LYS A 228 -28.75 1.02 -6.30
C LYS A 228 -28.56 0.79 -4.80
N VAL A 229 -27.90 1.72 -4.12
CA VAL A 229 -27.82 1.78 -2.66
C VAL A 229 -28.63 2.99 -2.21
N SER A 230 -29.78 2.76 -1.56
CA SER A 230 -30.55 3.85 -0.94
C SER A 230 -29.89 4.28 0.36
N GLU A 231 -29.72 5.58 0.60
CA GLU A 231 -29.36 6.09 1.92
C GLU A 231 -30.47 5.77 2.91
N GLY A 232 -30.25 4.79 3.79
CA GLY A 232 -31.12 4.56 4.94
C GLY A 232 -30.94 5.66 6.00
N PRO A 233 -31.90 5.83 6.92
CA PRO A 233 -31.73 6.76 8.04
C PRO A 233 -30.47 6.37 8.83
N GLY A 234 -29.50 7.28 8.92
CA GLY A 234 -28.20 7.02 9.54
C GLY A 234 -28.33 6.51 10.97
N ILE A 235 -27.93 5.26 11.22
CA ILE A 235 -27.89 4.70 12.57
C ILE A 235 -26.60 5.18 13.25
N PRO A 236 -26.67 5.89 14.39
CA PRO A 236 -25.49 6.35 15.11
C PRO A 236 -24.72 5.16 15.70
N ILE A 237 -23.45 5.02 15.31
CA ILE A 237 -22.53 3.92 15.68
C ILE A 237 -22.21 3.89 17.18
N ASN A 238 -22.46 4.99 17.91
CA ASN A 238 -22.12 5.12 19.33
C ASN A 238 -22.91 4.18 20.28
N GLY A 239 -24.01 3.57 19.84
CA GLY A 239 -24.87 2.74 20.70
C GLY A 239 -24.39 1.31 20.96
N ILE A 240 -23.47 0.77 20.16
CA ILE A 240 -23.18 -0.68 20.17
C ILE A 240 -22.12 -1.09 21.22
N LEU A 241 -21.35 -0.13 21.76
CA LEU A 241 -20.24 -0.43 22.67
C LEU A 241 -20.53 -0.14 24.16
N HIS A 242 -21.62 0.57 24.50
CA HIS A 242 -21.89 0.93 25.90
C HIS A 242 -22.52 -0.17 26.76
N GLU A 243 -22.94 -1.31 26.18
CA GLU A 243 -23.59 -2.39 26.95
C GLU A 243 -22.64 -3.38 27.62
N ARG A 244 -21.32 -3.27 27.44
CA ARG A 244 -20.35 -4.21 28.05
C ARG A 244 -19.39 -3.63 29.09
N GLU A 245 -19.44 -2.34 29.38
CA GLU A 245 -18.71 -1.76 30.53
C GLU A 245 -19.48 -1.85 31.86
N LYS A 246 -20.62 -2.57 31.90
CA LYS A 246 -21.45 -2.74 33.11
C LYS A 246 -21.69 -4.20 33.53
N ARG A 247 -20.83 -5.15 33.14
CA ARG A 247 -20.87 -6.52 33.71
C ARG A 247 -19.48 -7.00 34.07
#